data_AF-A0A2P8QPZ2-F1
#
_entry.id   AF-A0A2P8QPZ2-F1
#
_cell.length_a   1.000
_cell.length_b   1.000
_cell.length_c   1.000
_cell.angle_alpha   90.00
_cell.angle_beta   90.00
_cell.angle_gamma   90.00
#
_symmetry.space_group_name_H-M   'P 1'
#
loop_
_entity.id
_entity.type
_entity.pdbx_description
1 polymer ?
#
loop_
_entity_poly.entity_id
_entity_poly.type
_entity_poly.pdbx_seq_one_letter_code
_entity_poly.pdbx_strand_id
1 'polypeptide(L)'
;MIPRSLGGKKIAILLESEFIPEEIEAYQQRFSELKATVHLMSRLWNQPSVRFFSDEDTGATPRTIEVDIDFQNVDLNDYAAVIMTANYTSVRLRFFQPPEGQPIGGEQVRTSPAVQFYAKAMANPKIVKGALCHGLWILTPMPELLKERRVICHEVVLADIMNAGAIYEPSPTGVVVDDDLVTGRSRHEVYPFIDAITERIQQISSATNLFSTKKTATPLARARAAS
;
A
#
# COMPACT_ATOMS: atom_id res chain seq x y z
N MET A 1 -20.31 -8.39 -16.89
CA MET A 1 -19.39 -8.22 -15.74
C MET A 1 -18.03 -8.73 -16.21
N ILE A 2 -17.04 -7.86 -16.41
CA ILE A 2 -15.67 -8.29 -16.76
C ILE A 2 -15.16 -9.12 -15.58
N PRO A 3 -14.56 -10.31 -15.78
CA PRO A 3 -14.00 -11.07 -14.67
C PRO A 3 -12.95 -10.19 -13.98
N ARG A 4 -13.13 -9.88 -12.69
CA ARG A 4 -12.18 -9.08 -11.89
C ARG A 4 -10.90 -9.90 -11.60
N SER A 5 -10.24 -10.47 -12.59
CA SER A 5 -8.97 -11.17 -12.38
C SER A 5 -7.83 -10.16 -12.30
N LEU A 6 -6.88 -10.42 -11.42
CA LEU A 6 -5.59 -9.77 -11.31
C LEU A 6 -4.47 -10.63 -11.92
N GLY A 7 -4.78 -11.77 -12.54
CA GLY A 7 -3.91 -12.44 -13.52
C GLY A 7 -2.44 -12.64 -13.10
N GLY A 8 -2.17 -13.08 -11.88
CA GLY A 8 -0.83 -13.34 -11.35
C GLY A 8 -0.07 -12.11 -10.87
N LYS A 9 -0.71 -10.93 -10.77
CA LYS A 9 -0.08 -9.76 -10.14
C LYS A 9 0.29 -10.05 -8.68
N LYS A 10 1.43 -9.52 -8.25
CA LYS A 10 1.86 -9.58 -6.85
C LYS A 10 1.33 -8.37 -6.08
N ILE A 11 0.88 -8.60 -4.84
CA ILE A 11 0.42 -7.58 -3.90
C ILE A 11 1.32 -7.64 -2.67
N ALA A 12 2.03 -6.56 -2.38
CA ALA A 12 2.83 -6.43 -1.17
C ALA A 12 1.95 -5.92 -0.03
N ILE A 13 1.95 -6.61 1.10
CA ILE A 13 1.22 -6.23 2.30
C ILE A 13 2.23 -6.08 3.43
N LEU A 14 2.47 -4.84 3.86
CA LEU A 14 3.36 -4.53 4.96
C LEU A 14 2.59 -4.69 6.27
N LEU A 15 3.11 -5.52 7.17
CA LEU A 15 2.55 -5.76 8.49
C LEU A 15 3.63 -5.75 9.56
N GLU A 16 3.20 -5.69 10.81
CA GLU A 16 4.02 -5.82 12.01
C GLU A 16 3.12 -6.36 13.14
N SER A 17 3.65 -6.61 14.34
CA SER A 17 2.86 -6.93 15.53
C SER A 17 1.76 -5.89 15.76
N GLU A 18 0.71 -6.30 16.46
CA GLU A 18 -0.55 -5.57 16.60
C GLU A 18 -1.36 -5.54 15.29
N PHE A 19 -1.11 -6.48 14.37
CA PHE A 19 -1.96 -6.66 13.19
C PHE A 19 -3.35 -7.16 13.56
N ILE A 20 -4.32 -6.89 12.68
CA ILE A 20 -5.70 -7.40 12.81
C ILE A 20 -5.82 -8.68 12.00
N PRO A 21 -6.06 -9.85 12.60
CA PRO A 21 -6.09 -11.12 11.87
C PRO A 21 -7.10 -11.17 10.73
N GLU A 22 -8.32 -10.68 10.97
CA GLU A 22 -9.40 -10.68 9.98
C GLU A 22 -9.06 -9.83 8.74
N GLU A 23 -8.26 -8.77 8.94
CA GLU A 23 -7.77 -7.95 7.82
C GLU A 23 -6.80 -8.76 6.95
N ILE A 24 -5.84 -9.44 7.56
CA ILE A 24 -4.83 -10.24 6.84
C ILE A 24 -5.50 -11.41 6.12
N GLU A 25 -6.41 -12.11 6.79
CA GLU A 25 -7.19 -13.20 6.23
C GLU A 25 -8.02 -12.73 5.02
N ALA A 26 -8.68 -11.58 5.13
CA ALA A 26 -9.44 -11.00 4.01
C ALA A 26 -8.54 -10.66 2.82
N TYR A 27 -7.35 -10.09 3.04
CA TYR A 27 -6.41 -9.84 1.95
C TYR A 27 -5.95 -11.14 1.27
N GLN A 28 -5.51 -12.13 2.05
CA GLN A 28 -5.04 -13.41 1.53
C GLN A 28 -6.14 -14.12 0.72
N GLN A 29 -7.36 -14.19 1.27
CA GLN A 29 -8.49 -14.83 0.62
C GLN A 29 -8.87 -14.09 -0.67
N ARG A 30 -9.19 -12.80 -0.60
CA ARG A 30 -9.79 -12.07 -1.71
C ARG A 30 -8.82 -11.87 -2.86
N PHE A 31 -7.57 -11.50 -2.60
CA PHE A 31 -6.60 -11.36 -3.68
C PHE A 31 -6.30 -12.72 -4.35
N SER A 32 -6.26 -13.83 -3.59
CA SER A 32 -6.09 -15.17 -4.16
C SER A 32 -7.28 -15.61 -5.03
N GLU A 33 -8.52 -15.30 -4.63
CA GLU A 33 -9.73 -15.52 -5.44
C GLU A 33 -9.65 -14.77 -6.78
N LEU A 34 -9.05 -13.57 -6.76
CA LEU A 34 -8.78 -12.74 -7.94
C LEU A 34 -7.50 -13.17 -8.69
N LYS A 35 -6.89 -14.31 -8.34
CA LYS A 35 -5.66 -14.84 -8.96
C LYS A 35 -4.42 -13.95 -8.80
N ALA A 36 -4.37 -13.09 -7.79
CA ALA A 36 -3.15 -12.39 -7.39
C ALA A 36 -2.36 -13.22 -6.37
N THR A 37 -1.07 -12.96 -6.28
CA THR A 37 -0.18 -13.51 -5.24
C THR A 37 -0.02 -12.47 -4.14
N VAL A 38 -0.32 -12.85 -2.91
CA VAL A 38 -0.11 -11.99 -1.73
C VAL A 38 1.25 -12.29 -1.12
N HIS A 39 2.08 -11.27 -0.95
CA HIS A 39 3.31 -11.33 -0.18
C HIS A 39 3.13 -10.50 1.09
N LEU A 40 3.12 -11.17 2.23
CA LEU A 40 3.21 -10.50 3.52
C LEU A 40 4.68 -10.14 3.77
N MET A 41 4.94 -8.90 4.18
CA MET A 41 6.29 -8.38 4.35
C MET A 41 6.41 -7.58 5.63
N SER A 42 7.60 -7.57 6.19
CA SER A 42 7.97 -6.68 7.30
C SER A 42 9.47 -6.37 7.23
N ARG A 43 9.97 -5.64 8.23
CA ARG A 43 11.40 -5.52 8.49
C ARG A 43 11.83 -6.74 9.29
N LEU A 44 12.69 -7.57 8.72
CA LEU A 44 13.08 -8.83 9.37
C LEU A 44 14.36 -8.74 10.20
N TRP A 45 14.99 -7.56 10.27
CA TRP A 45 16.18 -7.34 11.12
C TRP A 45 17.32 -8.33 10.81
N ASN A 46 17.51 -8.62 9.52
CA ASN A 46 18.46 -9.61 9.01
C ASN A 46 18.20 -11.06 9.48
N GLN A 47 16.98 -11.37 9.94
CA GLN A 47 16.55 -12.74 10.21
C GLN A 47 15.91 -13.37 8.97
N PRO A 48 15.97 -14.71 8.81
CA PRO A 48 15.31 -15.39 7.69
C PRO A 48 13.78 -15.33 7.79
N SER A 49 13.23 -15.30 9.00
CA SER A 49 11.82 -15.08 9.28
C SER A 49 11.65 -14.43 10.65
N VAL A 50 10.53 -13.75 10.85
CA VAL A 50 10.11 -13.16 12.14
C VAL A 50 8.65 -13.53 12.40
N ARG A 51 8.35 -13.85 13.66
CA ARG A 51 6.98 -14.08 14.12
C ARG A 51 6.38 -12.77 14.67
N PHE A 52 5.22 -12.40 14.14
CA PHE A 52 4.43 -11.27 14.60
C PHE A 52 3.19 -11.74 15.35
N PHE A 53 2.66 -10.88 16.23
CA PHE A 53 1.54 -11.18 17.12
C PHE A 53 0.37 -10.24 16.81
N SER A 54 -0.85 -10.77 16.80
CA SER A 54 -2.04 -9.96 16.57
C SER A 54 -2.36 -9.04 17.74
N ASP A 55 -3.15 -8.01 17.44
CA ASP A 55 -3.91 -7.28 18.46
C ASP A 55 -5.15 -8.10 18.83
N GLU A 56 -5.35 -8.34 20.12
CA GLU A 56 -6.50 -9.10 20.63
C GLU A 56 -7.04 -8.45 21.91
N ASP A 57 -8.29 -8.79 22.24
CA ASP A 57 -8.90 -8.36 23.49
C ASP A 57 -8.10 -8.83 24.71
N THR A 58 -8.18 -8.07 25.80
CA THR A 58 -7.44 -8.36 27.03
C THR A 58 -7.76 -9.76 27.55
N GLY A 59 -6.73 -10.61 27.65
CA GLY A 59 -6.85 -11.99 28.15
C GLY A 59 -7.04 -13.05 27.06
N ALA A 60 -7.22 -12.66 25.80
CA ALA A 60 -7.14 -13.58 24.67
C ALA A 60 -5.69 -13.98 24.37
N THR A 61 -5.49 -15.15 23.77
CA THR A 61 -4.17 -15.57 23.27
C THR A 61 -3.96 -14.95 21.89
N PRO A 62 -2.90 -14.17 21.67
CA PRO A 62 -2.58 -13.61 20.36
C PRO A 62 -2.43 -14.68 19.29
N ARG A 63 -3.07 -14.48 18.15
CA ARG A 63 -2.73 -15.17 16.91
C ARG A 63 -1.35 -14.74 16.46
N THR A 64 -0.69 -15.60 15.70
CA THR A 64 0.66 -15.33 15.22
C THR A 64 0.76 -15.57 13.73
N ILE A 65 1.65 -14.82 13.08
CA ILE A 65 1.98 -15.00 11.68
C ILE A 65 3.50 -14.96 11.53
N GLU A 66 4.03 -15.91 10.76
CA GLU A 66 5.44 -15.95 10.39
C GLU A 66 5.61 -15.27 9.02
N VAL A 67 6.55 -14.33 8.95
CA VAL A 67 6.86 -13.58 7.73
C VAL A 67 8.33 -13.78 7.41
N ASP A 68 8.61 -14.15 6.17
CA ASP A 68 9.92 -14.51 5.62
C ASP A 68 10.35 -13.61 4.45
N ILE A 69 9.55 -12.60 4.10
CA ILE A 69 9.88 -11.61 3.08
C ILE A 69 10.23 -10.27 3.75
N ASP A 70 11.51 -9.90 3.66
CA ASP A 70 11.95 -8.55 4.01
C ASP A 70 11.73 -7.62 2.82
N PHE A 71 10.94 -6.55 2.99
CA PHE A 71 10.67 -5.59 1.92
C PHE A 71 11.95 -4.86 1.44
N GLN A 72 13.05 -4.92 2.19
CA GLN A 72 14.34 -4.39 1.77
C GLN A 72 15.00 -5.22 0.67
N ASN A 73 14.58 -6.49 0.49
CA ASN A 73 15.19 -7.46 -0.40
C ASN A 73 14.34 -7.77 -1.65
N VAL A 74 13.32 -6.97 -1.94
CA VAL A 74 12.43 -7.15 -3.09
C VAL A 74 12.60 -6.02 -4.11
N ASP A 75 12.36 -6.31 -5.39
CA ASP A 75 12.12 -5.26 -6.37
C ASP A 75 10.68 -4.76 -6.24
N LEU A 76 10.52 -3.52 -5.82
CA LEU A 76 9.21 -2.88 -5.68
C LEU A 76 8.40 -2.87 -7.00
N ASN A 77 9.06 -2.86 -8.16
CA ASN A 77 8.38 -2.84 -9.47
C ASN A 77 7.72 -4.16 -9.85
N ASP A 78 7.98 -5.23 -9.11
CA ASP A 78 7.30 -6.51 -9.28
C ASP A 78 5.83 -6.48 -8.80
N TYR A 79 5.47 -5.48 -8.01
CA TYR A 79 4.19 -5.42 -7.31
C TYR A 79 3.21 -4.47 -8.02
N ALA A 80 1.97 -4.92 -8.16
CA ALA A 80 0.88 -4.07 -8.65
C ALA A 80 0.35 -3.13 -7.56
N ALA A 81 0.49 -3.53 -6.30
CA ALA A 81 0.10 -2.73 -5.16
C ALA A 81 0.99 -2.95 -3.94
N VAL A 82 1.08 -1.91 -3.12
CA VAL A 82 1.69 -1.91 -1.79
C VAL A 82 0.63 -1.45 -0.79
N ILE A 83 0.29 -2.31 0.16
CA ILE A 83 -0.75 -2.07 1.16
C ILE A 83 -0.08 -1.98 2.53
N MET A 84 -0.37 -0.92 3.27
CA MET A 84 -0.08 -0.80 4.70
C MET A 84 -1.31 -1.27 5.46
N THR A 85 -1.14 -2.30 6.30
CA THR A 85 -2.22 -2.81 7.14
C THR A 85 -2.68 -1.77 8.17
N ALA A 86 -3.86 -2.02 8.73
CA ALA A 86 -4.43 -1.22 9.79
C ALA A 86 -3.71 -1.43 11.15
N ASN A 87 -4.21 -0.69 12.14
CA ASN A 87 -3.73 -0.68 13.52
C ASN A 87 -2.29 -0.16 13.68
N TYR A 88 -1.62 -0.52 14.78
CA TYR A 88 -0.30 0.01 15.14
C TYR A 88 0.86 -0.47 14.26
N THR A 89 0.61 -1.27 13.22
CA THR A 89 1.67 -1.82 12.36
C THR A 89 2.49 -0.70 11.70
N SER A 90 1.85 0.34 11.19
CA SER A 90 2.51 1.49 10.55
C SER A 90 3.35 2.30 11.55
N VAL A 91 2.89 2.41 12.80
CA VAL A 91 3.61 3.07 13.92
C VAL A 91 4.86 2.30 14.30
N ARG A 92 4.80 0.98 14.29
CA ARG A 92 5.95 0.13 14.63
C ARG A 92 6.94 0.11 13.48
N LEU A 93 6.47 0.03 12.23
CA LEU A 93 7.31 0.01 11.03
C LEU A 93 8.03 1.35 10.77
N ARG A 94 7.49 2.50 11.21
CA ARG A 94 8.20 3.79 11.12
C ARG A 94 9.39 3.92 12.08
N PHE A 95 9.69 2.90 12.89
CA PHE A 95 10.89 2.90 13.72
C PHE A 95 12.16 3.02 12.86
N PHE A 96 12.99 4.01 13.20
CA PHE A 96 14.35 4.17 12.71
C PHE A 96 15.30 3.94 13.90
N GLN A 97 16.49 3.42 13.65
CA GLN A 97 17.49 3.26 14.70
C GLN A 97 18.12 4.63 14.97
N PRO A 98 17.92 5.25 16.15
CA PRO A 98 18.53 6.53 16.44
C PRO A 98 20.05 6.38 16.62
N PRO A 99 20.86 7.35 16.16
CA PRO A 99 22.29 7.39 16.44
C PRO A 99 22.55 7.61 17.94
N GLU A 100 23.53 6.92 18.48
CA GLU A 100 23.89 7.05 19.90
C GLU A 100 24.53 8.42 20.19
N GLY A 101 24.05 9.09 21.25
CA GLY A 101 24.64 10.33 21.75
C GLY A 101 24.48 11.56 20.84
N GLN A 102 23.63 11.52 19.81
CA GLN A 102 23.42 12.62 18.87
C GLN A 102 21.97 13.13 18.87
N PRO A 103 21.74 14.45 18.68
CA PRO A 103 20.40 14.98 18.48
C PRO A 103 19.70 14.37 17.26
N ILE A 104 18.40 14.12 17.39
CA ILE A 104 17.54 13.61 16.31
C ILE A 104 16.80 14.79 15.67
N GLY A 105 16.85 14.89 14.34
CA GLY A 105 16.10 15.84 13.54
C GLY A 105 15.09 15.16 12.61
N GLY A 106 14.41 15.98 11.79
CA GLY A 106 13.38 15.51 10.85
C GLY A 106 13.90 14.57 9.76
N GLU A 107 15.17 14.70 9.36
CA GLU A 107 15.75 13.79 8.37
C GLU A 107 15.95 12.38 8.93
N GLN A 108 16.29 12.24 10.22
CA GLN A 108 16.47 10.91 10.80
C GLN A 108 15.17 10.10 10.83
N VAL A 109 14.01 10.72 11.10
CA VAL A 109 12.72 9.99 11.11
C VAL A 109 12.33 9.45 9.72
N ARG A 110 12.89 10.04 8.65
CA ARG A 110 12.71 9.59 7.25
C ARG A 110 13.55 8.37 6.88
N THR A 111 14.47 7.94 7.75
CA THR A 111 15.42 6.84 7.48
C THR A 111 14.87 5.45 7.82
N SER A 112 13.66 5.35 8.39
CA SER A 112 13.00 4.04 8.55
C SER A 112 12.93 3.34 7.19
N PRO A 113 13.40 2.08 7.09
CA PRO A 113 13.34 1.32 5.84
C PRO A 113 11.92 1.19 5.29
N ALA A 114 10.90 1.04 6.15
CA ALA A 114 9.52 0.93 5.70
C ALA A 114 8.99 2.25 5.14
N VAL A 115 9.34 3.38 5.77
CA VAL A 115 9.01 4.72 5.27
C VAL A 115 9.63 4.95 3.90
N GLN A 116 10.92 4.62 3.74
CA GLN A 116 11.64 4.71 2.45
C GLN A 116 11.01 3.81 1.38
N PHE A 117 10.62 2.57 1.74
CA PHE A 117 9.97 1.64 0.83
C PHE A 117 8.63 2.20 0.33
N TYR A 118 7.79 2.70 1.25
CA TYR A 118 6.49 3.26 0.91
C TYR A 118 6.62 4.57 0.13
N ALA A 119 7.62 5.40 0.43
CA ALA A 119 7.93 6.61 -0.33
C ALA A 119 8.32 6.30 -1.78
N LYS A 120 9.13 5.26 -2.01
CA LYS A 120 9.44 4.77 -3.36
C LYS A 120 8.19 4.30 -4.10
N ALA A 121 7.23 3.68 -3.40
CA ALA A 121 5.94 3.30 -4.00
C ALA A 121 5.11 4.54 -4.38
N MET A 122 5.06 5.56 -3.50
CA MET A 122 4.38 6.82 -3.78
C MET A 122 4.95 7.53 -5.01
N ALA A 123 6.25 7.44 -5.25
CA ALA A 123 6.90 8.01 -6.44
C ALA A 123 6.56 7.27 -7.76
N ASN A 124 5.96 6.07 -7.70
CA ASN A 124 5.63 5.27 -8.87
C ASN A 124 4.09 5.20 -9.10
N PRO A 125 3.54 5.91 -10.09
CA PRO A 125 2.10 5.93 -10.35
C PRO A 125 1.56 4.64 -10.97
N LYS A 126 2.43 3.69 -11.33
CA LYS A 126 2.01 2.36 -11.81
C LYS A 126 1.70 1.39 -10.67
N ILE A 127 2.10 1.73 -9.44
CA ILE A 127 1.86 0.93 -8.24
C ILE A 127 0.69 1.56 -7.49
N VAL A 128 -0.32 0.77 -7.17
CA VAL A 128 -1.42 1.22 -6.31
C VAL A 128 -0.97 1.19 -4.86
N LYS A 129 -1.19 2.28 -4.12
CA LYS A 129 -0.92 2.35 -2.69
C LYS A 129 -2.22 2.17 -1.94
N GLY A 130 -2.20 1.33 -0.92
CA GLY A 130 -3.31 1.08 -0.04
C GLY A 130 -2.97 1.43 1.40
N ALA A 131 -3.79 2.24 2.07
CA ALA A 131 -3.67 2.47 3.50
C ALA A 131 -5.04 2.36 4.18
N LEU A 132 -5.21 1.34 5.03
CA LEU A 132 -6.45 1.12 5.77
C LEU A 132 -6.31 1.66 7.21
N CYS A 133 -7.33 2.34 7.72
CA CYS A 133 -7.44 2.74 9.12
C CYS A 133 -6.29 3.68 9.58
N HIS A 134 -5.25 3.11 10.19
CA HIS A 134 -4.05 3.81 10.68
C HIS A 134 -2.89 3.77 9.67
N GLY A 135 -3.06 3.10 8.53
CA GLY A 135 -2.00 2.83 7.57
C GLY A 135 -1.27 4.10 7.08
N LEU A 136 -1.96 5.24 7.01
CA LEU A 136 -1.36 6.50 6.54
C LEU A 136 -0.27 7.06 7.46
N TRP A 137 -0.18 6.62 8.72
CA TRP A 137 0.92 7.01 9.60
C TRP A 137 2.31 6.61 9.07
N ILE A 138 2.39 5.65 8.13
CA ILE A 138 3.66 5.32 7.48
C ILE A 138 4.24 6.48 6.65
N LEU A 139 3.38 7.40 6.20
CA LEU A 139 3.77 8.53 5.35
C LEU A 139 4.00 9.84 6.13
N THR A 140 3.62 9.92 7.41
CA THR A 140 3.78 11.17 8.18
C THR A 140 5.24 11.65 8.37
N PRO A 141 6.28 10.80 8.33
CA PRO A 141 7.66 11.28 8.29
C PRO A 141 8.02 12.03 6.99
N MET A 142 7.25 11.86 5.91
CA MET A 142 7.44 12.48 4.59
C MET A 142 6.15 13.18 4.14
N PRO A 143 5.72 14.26 4.84
CA PRO A 143 4.40 14.89 4.66
C PRO A 143 4.16 15.39 3.23
N GLU A 144 5.20 15.74 2.49
CA GLU A 144 5.09 16.14 1.08
C GLU A 144 4.46 15.07 0.16
N LEU A 145 4.46 13.80 0.57
CA LEU A 145 3.80 12.70 -0.16
C LEU A 145 2.27 12.67 0.05
N LEU A 146 1.78 13.31 1.12
CA LEU A 146 0.36 13.41 1.47
C LEU A 146 -0.25 14.77 1.13
N LYS A 147 0.59 15.79 0.93
CA LYS A 147 0.12 17.14 0.62
C LYS A 147 -0.85 17.13 -0.57
N GLU A 148 -2.01 17.76 -0.36
CA GLU A 148 -3.12 17.90 -1.34
C GLU A 148 -3.77 16.58 -1.79
N ARG A 149 -3.35 15.42 -1.26
CA ARG A 149 -4.01 14.14 -1.52
C ARG A 149 -5.35 14.08 -0.81
N ARG A 150 -6.38 13.60 -1.50
CA ARG A 150 -7.70 13.34 -0.89
C ARG A 150 -7.67 11.97 -0.23
N VAL A 151 -8.00 11.91 1.05
CA VAL A 151 -7.89 10.67 1.84
C VAL A 151 -9.02 10.52 2.85
N ILE A 152 -9.27 9.28 3.26
CA ILE A 152 -10.00 8.95 4.47
C ILE A 152 -9.14 8.04 5.35
N CYS A 153 -9.25 8.18 6.66
CA CYS A 153 -8.51 7.37 7.63
C CYS A 153 -9.30 7.28 8.93
N HIS A 154 -8.79 6.49 9.88
CA HIS A 154 -9.36 6.43 11.22
C HIS A 154 -9.20 7.79 11.93
N GLU A 155 -10.20 8.20 12.70
CA GLU A 155 -10.24 9.54 13.29
C GLU A 155 -9.06 9.83 14.22
N VAL A 156 -8.52 8.80 14.87
CA VAL A 156 -7.39 8.97 15.80
C VAL A 156 -6.09 9.40 15.10
N VAL A 157 -5.94 9.10 13.81
CA VAL A 157 -4.75 9.52 13.03
C VAL A 157 -5.01 10.82 12.26
N LEU A 158 -6.26 11.26 12.17
CA LEU A 158 -6.69 12.33 11.28
C LEU A 158 -5.92 13.63 11.50
N ALA A 159 -5.66 14.01 12.76
CA ALA A 159 -4.91 15.22 13.07
C ALA A 159 -3.50 15.20 12.45
N ASP A 160 -2.80 14.08 12.54
CA ASP A 160 -1.46 13.93 11.96
C ASP A 160 -1.50 13.94 10.44
N ILE A 161 -2.51 13.32 9.85
CA ILE A 161 -2.71 13.28 8.39
C ILE A 161 -3.07 14.67 7.83
N MET A 162 -3.89 15.45 8.54
CA MET A 162 -4.17 16.84 8.19
C MET A 162 -2.93 17.73 8.38
N ASN A 163 -2.14 17.52 9.43
CA ASN A 163 -0.88 18.23 9.64
C ASN A 163 0.15 17.93 8.53
N ALA A 164 0.08 16.75 7.90
CA ALA A 164 0.86 16.40 6.73
C ALA A 164 0.34 17.06 5.42
N GLY A 165 -0.76 17.80 5.48
CA GLY A 165 -1.31 18.55 4.35
C GLY A 165 -2.29 17.78 3.47
N ALA A 166 -2.74 16.58 3.89
CA ALA A 166 -3.78 15.86 3.18
C ALA A 166 -5.16 16.50 3.38
N ILE A 167 -6.06 16.26 2.43
CA ILE A 167 -7.44 16.73 2.45
C ILE A 167 -8.33 15.56 2.88
N TYR A 168 -8.96 15.68 4.05
CA TYR A 168 -9.94 14.69 4.48
C TYR A 168 -11.18 14.75 3.60
N GLU A 169 -11.55 13.61 3.01
CA GLU A 169 -12.74 13.45 2.20
C GLU A 169 -13.71 12.45 2.86
N PRO A 170 -14.91 12.89 3.26
CA PRO A 170 -15.92 11.97 3.78
C PRO A 170 -16.40 11.05 2.65
N SER A 171 -16.48 9.74 2.93
CA SER A 171 -16.92 8.74 1.97
C SER A 171 -18.03 7.86 2.54
N PRO A 172 -19.20 7.73 1.87
CA PRO A 172 -20.29 6.85 2.31
C PRO A 172 -19.90 5.37 2.36
N THR A 173 -18.93 4.95 1.55
CA THR A 173 -18.39 3.57 1.57
C THR A 173 -17.23 3.41 2.54
N GLY A 174 -16.80 4.51 3.17
CA GLY A 174 -15.60 4.59 4.00
C GLY A 174 -14.29 4.37 3.23
N VAL A 175 -14.31 4.46 1.90
CA VAL A 175 -13.13 4.32 1.03
C VAL A 175 -13.01 5.55 0.11
N VAL A 176 -11.80 6.10 -0.01
CA VAL A 176 -11.47 7.20 -0.92
C VAL A 176 -10.37 6.74 -1.88
N VAL A 177 -10.56 7.02 -3.16
CA VAL A 177 -9.56 6.79 -4.22
C VAL A 177 -9.13 8.14 -4.76
N ASP A 178 -7.83 8.40 -4.68
CA ASP A 178 -7.19 9.60 -5.21
C ASP A 178 -6.02 9.20 -6.08
N ASP A 179 -6.24 9.18 -7.40
CA ASP A 179 -5.35 8.58 -8.37
C ASP A 179 -4.87 7.18 -7.94
N ASP A 180 -3.59 7.03 -7.66
CA ASP A 180 -2.93 5.76 -7.32
C ASP A 180 -2.96 5.43 -5.83
N LEU A 181 -3.57 6.27 -4.99
CA LEU A 181 -3.71 6.06 -3.55
C LEU A 181 -5.17 5.70 -3.23
N VAL A 182 -5.35 4.55 -2.60
CA VAL A 182 -6.62 4.09 -2.05
C VAL A 182 -6.50 4.09 -0.53
N THR A 183 -7.46 4.71 0.13
CA THR A 183 -7.49 4.82 1.59
C THR A 183 -8.83 4.36 2.12
N GLY A 184 -8.83 3.70 3.28
CA GLY A 184 -10.05 3.21 3.93
C GLY A 184 -10.13 3.64 5.40
N ARG A 185 -11.34 3.88 5.89
CA ARG A 185 -11.56 4.49 7.21
C ARG A 185 -11.23 3.55 8.37
N SER A 186 -11.65 2.29 8.33
CA SER A 186 -11.46 1.34 9.43
C SER A 186 -11.35 -0.10 8.94
N ARG A 187 -11.08 -1.04 9.86
CA ARG A 187 -11.06 -2.48 9.55
C ARG A 187 -12.38 -2.98 8.95
N HIS A 188 -13.50 -2.31 9.24
CA HIS A 188 -14.82 -2.71 8.75
C HIS A 188 -14.97 -2.51 7.24
N GLU A 189 -14.14 -1.66 6.63
CA GLU A 189 -14.12 -1.39 5.19
C GLU A 189 -13.12 -2.26 4.41
N VAL A 190 -12.57 -3.34 4.99
CA VAL A 190 -11.54 -4.17 4.34
C VAL A 190 -12.00 -4.70 2.96
N TYR A 191 -13.24 -5.17 2.83
CA TYR A 191 -13.75 -5.67 1.55
C TYR A 191 -13.96 -4.59 0.48
N PRO A 192 -14.68 -3.48 0.74
CA PRO A 192 -14.77 -2.40 -0.24
C PRO A 192 -13.40 -1.77 -0.55
N PHE A 193 -12.46 -1.77 0.40
CA PHE A 193 -11.09 -1.33 0.18
C PHE A 193 -10.33 -2.25 -0.81
N ILE A 194 -10.42 -3.58 -0.63
CA ILE A 194 -9.84 -4.57 -1.57
C ILE A 194 -10.43 -4.42 -2.97
N ASP A 195 -11.75 -4.22 -3.06
CA ASP A 195 -12.44 -4.01 -4.33
C ASP A 195 -11.91 -2.73 -5.03
N ALA A 196 -11.75 -1.62 -4.31
CA ALA A 196 -11.20 -0.38 -4.84
C ALA A 196 -9.73 -0.52 -5.30
N ILE A 197 -8.89 -1.21 -4.52
CA ILE A 197 -7.51 -1.54 -4.93
C ILE A 197 -7.52 -2.33 -6.24
N THR A 198 -8.36 -3.37 -6.32
CA THR A 198 -8.47 -4.26 -7.48
C THR A 198 -8.88 -3.49 -8.73
N GLU A 199 -9.93 -2.67 -8.62
CA GLU A 199 -10.41 -1.83 -9.72
C GLU A 199 -9.32 -0.87 -10.18
N ARG A 200 -8.58 -0.28 -9.23
CA ARG A 200 -7.53 0.67 -9.59
C ARG A 200 -6.34 0.01 -10.30
N ILE A 201 -5.92 -1.18 -9.87
CA ILE A 201 -4.89 -1.96 -10.56
C ILE A 201 -5.30 -2.24 -12.02
N GLN A 202 -6.57 -2.60 -12.23
CA GLN A 202 -7.11 -2.89 -13.56
C GLN A 202 -7.13 -1.65 -14.45
N GLN A 203 -7.58 -0.50 -13.93
CA GLN A 203 -7.59 0.77 -14.66
C GLN A 203 -6.17 1.19 -15.11
N ILE A 204 -5.18 1.11 -14.22
CA ILE A 204 -3.78 1.45 -14.52
C ILE A 204 -3.21 0.49 -15.57
N SER A 205 -3.50 -0.81 -15.45
CA SER A 205 -3.06 -1.83 -16.42
C SER A 205 -3.68 -1.60 -17.80
N SER A 206 -4.98 -1.33 -17.87
CA SER A 206 -5.68 -1.04 -19.12
C SER A 206 -5.16 0.23 -19.79
N ALA A 207 -4.97 1.32 -19.04
CA ALA A 207 -4.40 2.55 -19.56
C ALA A 207 -3.01 2.30 -20.18
N THR A 208 -2.14 1.55 -19.48
CA THR A 208 -0.80 1.20 -19.96
C THR A 208 -0.86 0.41 -21.29
N ASN A 209 -1.79 -0.54 -21.42
CA ASN A 209 -1.97 -1.33 -22.64
C ASN A 209 -2.48 -0.50 -23.82
N LEU A 210 -3.39 0.45 -23.57
CA LEU A 210 -3.90 1.39 -24.58
C LEU A 210 -2.80 2.30 -25.15
N PHE A 211 -1.88 2.77 -24.30
CA PHE A 211 -0.74 3.58 -24.77
C PHE A 211 0.33 2.75 -25.49
N SER A 212 0.55 1.50 -25.08
CA SER A 212 1.48 0.57 -25.74
C SER A 212 1.02 0.24 -27.17
N THR A 213 -0.27 -0.09 -27.33
CA THR A 213 -0.87 -0.42 -28.64
C THR A 213 -0.93 0.75 -29.61
N LYS A 214 -1.05 1.99 -29.12
CA LYS A 214 -0.96 3.19 -29.98
C LYS A 214 0.45 3.49 -30.48
N LYS A 215 1.51 3.14 -29.73
CA LYS A 215 2.90 3.36 -30.17
C LYS A 215 3.36 2.37 -31.24
N THR A 216 2.72 1.20 -31.37
CA THR A 216 3.06 0.18 -32.37
C THR A 216 2.31 0.33 -33.69
N ALA A 217 1.34 1.25 -33.79
CA ALA A 217 0.65 1.56 -35.03
C ALA A 217 1.52 2.46 -35.93
N THR A 218 2.34 1.84 -36.79
CA THR A 218 3.07 2.53 -37.89
C THR A 218 2.06 3.26 -38.80
N PRO A 219 2.31 4.51 -39.24
CA PRO A 219 1.43 5.15 -40.20
C PRO A 219 1.46 4.36 -41.51
N LEU A 220 0.29 3.96 -42.01
CA LEU A 220 0.16 3.38 -43.35
C LEU A 220 0.77 4.35 -44.35
N ALA A 221 1.86 3.93 -45.01
CA ALA A 221 2.47 4.68 -46.09
C ALA A 221 1.41 4.93 -47.19
N ARG A 222 1.05 6.20 -47.40
CA ARG A 222 0.29 6.61 -48.58
C ARG A 222 1.14 6.31 -49.81
N ALA A 223 0.77 5.26 -50.55
CA ALA A 223 1.29 5.02 -51.88
C ALA A 223 0.97 6.25 -52.75
N ARG A 224 2.01 6.98 -53.18
CA ARG A 224 1.91 7.95 -54.26
C ARG A 224 1.78 7.15 -55.55
N ALA A 225 0.61 7.22 -56.18
CA ALA A 225 0.45 6.84 -57.57
C ALA A 225 1.25 7.82 -58.44
N ALA A 226 2.06 7.28 -59.34
CA ALA A 226 2.80 8.01 -60.34
C ALA A 226 1.86 8.51 -61.46
N SER A 227 2.05 9.75 -61.88
CA SER A 227 1.72 10.27 -63.21
C SER A 227 2.78 11.30 -63.58
#